data_AF-A0A7J3BCI1-F1
#
_entry.id   AF-A0A7J3BCI1-F1
#
_cell.length_a   1.000
_cell.length_b   1.000
_cell.length_c   1.000
_cell.angle_alpha   90.00
_cell.angle_beta   90.00
_cell.angle_gamma   90.00
#
_symmetry.space_group_name_H-M   'P 1'
#
loop_
_entity.id
_entity.type
_entity.pdbx_description
1 polymer ?
#
loop_
_entity_poly.entity_id
_entity_poly.type
_entity_poly.pdbx_seq_one_letter_code
_entity_poly.pdbx_strand_id
1 'polypeptide(L)' 'MFVVVRCYQCGELLLAKGESRSRRCPYCNTKLKLSKVQILGESKVATEAITLLKELRETTVARRIQDISSQR' A
#
# COMPACT_ATOMS: atom_id res chain seq x y z
N MET A 1 0.15 13.25 9.24
CA MET A 1 -0.73 12.18 8.70
C MET A 1 0.05 11.30 7.74
N PHE A 2 -0.08 9.99 7.87
CA PHE A 2 0.52 8.97 7.02
C PHE A 2 -0.58 8.19 6.30
N VAL A 3 -0.31 7.80 5.08
CA VAL A 3 -1.25 7.04 4.24
C VAL A 3 -0.54 5.85 3.62
N VAL A 4 -1.24 4.72 3.56
CA VAL A 4 -0.83 3.53 2.82
C VAL A 4 -1.46 3.60 1.44
N VAL A 5 -0.63 3.53 0.41
CA VAL A 5 -1.08 3.68 -0.98
C VAL A 5 -0.58 2.54 -1.85
N ARG A 6 -1.34 2.23 -2.90
CA ARG A 6 -0.92 1.28 -3.93
C ARG A 6 -0.26 1.99 -5.10
N CYS A 7 0.89 1.49 -5.53
CA CYS A 7 1.53 1.94 -6.76
C CYS A 7 0.68 1.54 -7.98
N TYR A 8 0.23 2.51 -8.78
CA TYR A 8 -0.52 2.22 -10.01
C TYR A 8 0.32 1.58 -11.13
N GLN A 9 1.66 1.58 -10.99
CA GLN A 9 2.56 1.00 -11.99
C GLN A 9 2.91 -0.46 -11.67
N CYS A 10 3.43 -0.73 -10.48
CA CYS A 10 3.89 -2.08 -10.10
C CYS A 10 2.97 -2.80 -9.11
N GLY A 11 1.91 -2.14 -8.61
CA GLY A 11 0.96 -2.75 -7.69
C GLY A 11 1.42 -2.86 -6.24
N GLU A 12 2.69 -2.53 -5.93
CA GLU A 12 3.26 -2.58 -4.58
C GLU A 12 2.62 -1.57 -3.61
N LEU A 13 2.57 -1.97 -2.34
CA LEU A 13 2.07 -1.12 -1.26
C LEU A 13 3.21 -0.33 -0.63
N LEU A 14 3.01 0.97 -0.42
CA LEU A 14 4.01 1.85 0.18
C LEU A 14 3.38 2.89 1.11
N LEU A 15 4.21 3.40 2.01
CA LEU A 15 3.86 4.48 2.93
C LEU A 15 4.18 5.85 2.32
N ALA A 16 3.25 6.80 2.44
CA ALA A 16 3.45 8.20 2.09
C ALA A 16 2.98 9.13 3.21
N LYS A 17 3.54 10.36 3.25
CA LYS A 17 3.00 11.43 4.10
C LYS A 17 1.81 12.04 3.37
N GLY A 18 0.67 12.18 4.03
CA GLY A 18 -0.57 12.69 3.41
C GLY A 18 -0.44 14.11 2.85
N GLU A 19 0.49 14.91 3.39
CA GLU A 19 0.74 16.29 2.96
C GLU A 19 1.63 16.39 1.71
N SER A 20 2.26 15.28 1.30
CA SER A 20 3.15 15.27 0.14
C SER A 20 2.36 15.19 -1.17
N ARG A 21 2.64 16.07 -2.14
CA ARG A 21 1.97 16.01 -3.45
C ARG A 21 2.29 14.75 -4.25
N SER A 22 3.50 14.21 -4.07
CA SER A 22 3.97 13.04 -4.80
C SER A 22 4.91 12.20 -3.96
N ARG A 23 4.98 10.91 -4.27
CA ARG A 23 5.91 9.95 -3.67
C ARG A 23 6.56 9.12 -4.77
N ARG A 24 7.87 8.94 -4.71
CA ARG A 24 8.57 8.00 -5.59
C ARG A 24 8.40 6.60 -5.03
N CYS A 25 7.93 5.67 -5.85
CA CYS A 25 7.85 4.25 -5.49
C CYS A 25 9.27 3.72 -5.28
N PRO A 26 9.60 3.14 -4.11
CA PRO A 26 10.93 2.59 -3.86
C PRO A 26 11.22 1.32 -4.66
N TYR A 27 10.20 0.69 -5.26
CA TYR A 27 10.31 -0.57 -5.99
C TYR A 27 10.54 -0.37 -7.49
N CYS A 28 9.68 0.40 -8.16
CA CYS A 28 9.75 0.62 -9.60
C CYS A 28 10.22 2.04 -9.99
N ASN A 29 10.62 2.86 -9.01
CA ASN A 29 11.08 4.23 -9.19
C ASN A 29 10.05 5.22 -9.80
N THR A 30 8.80 4.79 -10.01
CA THR A 30 7.74 5.62 -10.59
C THR A 30 7.37 6.76 -9.65
N LYS A 31 7.23 7.98 -10.18
CA LYS A 31 6.74 9.15 -9.43
C LYS A 31 5.22 9.14 -9.35
N LEU A 32 4.68 8.73 -8.20
CA LEU A 32 3.24 8.66 -7.93
C LEU A 32 2.72 10.03 -7.49
N LYS A 33 1.62 10.50 -8.08
CA LYS A 33 0.86 11.65 -7.58
C LYS A 33 -0.12 11.17 -6.50
N LEU A 34 -0.02 11.67 -5.27
CA LEU A 34 -0.88 11.17 -4.18
C LEU A 34 -2.37 11.48 -4.39
N SER A 35 -2.70 12.47 -5.22
CA SER A 35 -4.08 12.74 -5.63
C SER A 35 -4.70 11.71 -6.59
N LYS A 36 -3.88 10.82 -7.17
CA LYS A 36 -4.31 9.82 -8.16
C LYS A 36 -4.12 8.37 -7.68
N VAL A 37 -3.48 8.18 -6.53
CA VAL A 37 -3.27 6.82 -5.99
C VAL A 37 -4.45 6.41 -5.15
N GLN A 38 -4.74 5.12 -5.17
CA GLN A 38 -5.69 4.53 -4.24
C GLN A 38 -5.07 4.53 -2.83
N ILE A 39 -5.72 5.24 -1.91
CA ILE A 39 -5.41 5.20 -0.48
C ILE A 39 -6.13 3.97 0.11
N LEU A 40 -5.37 3.09 0.75
CA LEU A 40 -5.88 1.86 1.38
C LEU A 40 -6.04 2.01 2.90
N GLY A 41 -5.41 3.01 3.49
CA GLY A 41 -5.50 3.31 4.90
C GLY A 41 -4.78 4.60 5.26
N GLU A 42 -5.16 5.19 6.38
CA GLU A 42 -4.56 6.40 6.92
C GLU A 42 -4.35 6.26 8.43
N SER A 43 -3.30 6.88 8.94
CA SER A 43 -3.11 7.04 10.39
C SER A 43 -2.36 8.34 10.68
N LYS A 44 -2.59 8.89 11.86
CA LYS A 44 -1.83 10.05 12.36
C LYS A 44 -0.42 9.64 12.81
N VAL A 45 -0.22 8.38 13.19
CA VAL A 45 1.02 7.85 13.77
C VAL A 45 1.76 6.98 12.74
N ALA A 46 3.07 7.19 12.60
CA ALA A 46 3.88 6.47 11.62
C ALA A 46 3.92 4.96 11.87
N THR A 47 4.00 4.55 13.14
CA THR A 47 4.08 3.14 13.56
C THR A 47 2.81 2.39 13.21
N GLU A 48 1.64 2.95 13.53
CA GLU A 48 0.34 2.38 13.15
C GLU A 48 0.21 2.24 11.63
N ALA A 49 0.65 3.24 10.86
CA ALA A 49 0.59 3.16 9.40
C ALA A 49 1.53 2.08 8.83
N ILE A 50 2.64 1.78 9.49
CA ILE A 50 3.52 0.65 9.15
C ILE A 50 2.84 -0.68 9.48
N THR A 51 2.18 -0.78 10.63
CA THR A 51 1.40 -1.97 11.01
C THR A 51 0.30 -2.24 9.97
N LEU A 52 -0.50 -1.23 9.62
CA LEU A 52 -1.50 -1.31 8.56
C LEU A 52 -0.90 -1.75 7.23
N LEU A 53 0.27 -1.23 6.84
CA LEU A 53 0.96 -1.65 5.62
C LEU A 53 1.33 -3.15 5.64
N LYS A 54 1.78 -3.67 6.79
CA LYS A 54 2.13 -5.09 6.95
C LYS A 54 0.89 -5.98 6.87
N GLU A 55 -0.14 -5.63 7.63
CA GLU A 55 -1.43 -6.36 7.64
C GLU A 55 -2.07 -6.40 6.24
N LEU A 56 -2.03 -5.27 5.52
CA LEU A 56 -2.54 -5.20 4.15
C LEU A 56 -1.75 -6.10 3.19
N ARG A 57 -0.42 -6.17 3.33
CA ARG A 57 0.42 -7.07 2.52
C ARG A 57 0.09 -8.53 2.79
N GLU A 58 0.02 -8.91 4.06
CA GLU A 58 -0.33 -10.26 4.49
C GLU A 58 -1.72 -10.64 3.99
N THR A 59 -2.69 -9.72 4.03
CA THR A 59 -4.04 -9.96 3.51
C THR A 59 -4.07 -10.13 1.98
N THR A 60 -3.34 -9.32 1.21
CA THR A 60 -3.23 -9.52 -0.25
C THR A 60 -2.56 -10.85 -0.62
N VAL A 61 -1.62 -11.35 0.19
CA VAL A 61 -0.99 -12.66 -0.01
C VAL A 61 -1.94 -13.78 0.44
N ALA A 62 -2.62 -13.62 1.58
CA ALA A 62 -3.54 -14.62 2.14
C ALA A 62 -4.74 -14.88 1.22
N ARG A 63 -5.28 -13.84 0.55
CA ARG A 63 -6.37 -14.02 -0.41
C ARG A 63 -5.97 -14.92 -1.59
N ARG A 64 -4.72 -14.84 -2.05
CA ARG A 64 -4.18 -15.73 -3.09
C ARG A 64 -4.04 -17.19 -2.65
N ILE A 65 -3.80 -17.46 -1.37
CA ILE A 65 -3.68 -18.83 -0.86
C ILE A 65 -5.07 -19.47 -0.68
N GLN A 66 -6.06 -18.69 -0.22
CA GLN A 66 -7.43 -19.18 -0.04
C GLN A 66 -8.10 -19.58 -1.37
N ASP A 67 -7.79 -18.91 -2.48
CA ASP A 67 -8.28 -19.27 -3.81
C ASP A 67 -7.63 -20.54 -4.41
N ILE A 68 -6.43 -20.94 -3.96
CA ILE A 68 -5.76 -22.18 -4.39
C ILE A 68 -6.32 -23.40 -3.64
N SER A 69 -6.67 -23.26 -2.36
CA SER A 69 -7.16 -24.37 -1.54
C SER A 69 -8.60 -24.81 -1.81
N SER A 70 -9.37 -24.08 -2.63
CA SER A 70 -10.76 -24.43 -2.97
C SER A 70 -10.92 -25.10 -4.35
N GLN A 71 -9.82 -25.41 -5.05
CA GLN A 71 -9.82 -26.13 -6.34
C GLN A 71 -9.24 -27.55 -6.25
N ARG A 72 -9.24 -28.17 -5.06
CA ARG A 72 -8.79 -29.56 -4.89
C ARG A 72 -9.84 -30.41 -4.20
#